data_AF-A0A5M8NXS9-F1
#
_entry.id   AF-A0A5M8NXS9-F1
#
_cell.length_a   1.000
_cell.length_b   1.000
_cell.length_c   1.000
_cell.angle_alpha   90.00
_cell.angle_beta   90.00
_cell.angle_gamma   90.00
#
_symmetry.space_group_name_H-M   'P 1'
#
loop_
_entity.id
_entity.type
_entity.pdbx_description
1 polymer ?
#
loop_
_entity_poly.entity_id
_entity_poly.type
_entity_poly.pdbx_seq_one_letter_code
_entity_poly.pdbx_strand_id
1 'polypeptide(L)'
;MKKRFLLLICFITTSFNYGQASENYSAYLFTYFTGNSPAEEQIRFAVSGDGFEFVALNGGQPVINSADIADKKAVRDPHILRGEDGKTFYMVVTDMKSSEGWSSNRGIVLLKSTDLIHWTSAKVNIPTAFPAFSTIDRAWAPQTIYDPVAKKYMVYFSMHVPNGKDIIYYAYANSSFTALETI
;
A
#
# COMPACT_ATOMS: atom_id res chain seq x y z
N MET A 1 25.96 -61.06 35.50
CA MET A 1 25.27 -59.83 35.96
C MET A 1 25.29 -58.77 34.86
N LYS A 2 24.15 -58.50 34.20
CA LYS A 2 23.89 -57.24 33.48
C LYS A 2 22.41 -56.91 33.64
N LYS A 3 22.07 -56.01 34.57
CA LYS A 3 20.71 -55.48 34.73
C LYS A 3 20.51 -54.39 33.67
N ARG A 4 19.54 -54.58 32.77
CA ARG A 4 19.10 -53.52 31.84
C ARG A 4 17.94 -52.78 32.49
N PHE A 5 18.12 -51.48 32.72
CA PHE A 5 17.08 -50.58 33.18
C PHE A 5 16.45 -49.94 31.94
N LEU A 6 15.13 -50.09 31.78
CA LEU A 6 14.38 -49.45 30.71
C LEU A 6 13.89 -48.10 31.23
N LEU A 7 14.41 -46.99 30.68
CA LEU A 7 13.98 -45.65 31.04
C LEU A 7 12.77 -45.28 30.17
N LEU A 8 11.60 -45.12 30.79
CA LEU A 8 10.37 -44.68 30.12
C LEU A 8 10.38 -43.14 30.09
N ILE A 9 10.62 -42.54 28.92
CA ILE A 9 10.55 -41.09 28.72
C ILE A 9 9.11 -40.74 28.34
N CYS A 10 8.38 -40.11 29.28
CA CYS A 10 7.04 -39.61 29.05
C CYS A 10 7.12 -38.23 28.39
N PHE A 11 6.79 -38.13 27.10
CA PHE A 11 6.66 -36.85 26.41
C PHE A 11 5.35 -36.17 26.83
N ILE A 12 5.44 -35.16 27.70
CA ILE A 12 4.32 -34.26 27.98
C ILE A 12 4.30 -33.21 26.87
N THR A 13 3.41 -33.38 25.89
CA THR A 13 3.16 -32.34 24.89
C THR A 13 2.25 -31.28 25.50
N THR A 14 2.83 -30.17 25.96
CA THR A 14 2.06 -28.96 26.28
C THR A 14 1.60 -28.32 24.97
N SER A 15 0.33 -28.52 24.61
CA SER A 15 -0.31 -27.81 23.50
C SER A 15 -0.45 -26.34 23.89
N PHE A 16 0.44 -25.48 23.38
CA PHE A 16 0.21 -24.04 23.38
C PHE A 16 -0.95 -23.76 22.41
N ASN A 17 -2.15 -23.51 22.96
CA ASN A 17 -3.20 -22.87 22.19
C ASN A 17 -2.77 -21.41 21.97
N TYR A 18 -2.16 -21.13 20.82
CA TYR A 18 -2.14 -19.77 20.29
C TYR A 18 -3.59 -19.41 19.99
N GLY A 19 -4.24 -18.73 20.94
CA GLY A 19 -5.50 -18.05 20.67
C GLY A 19 -5.22 -16.96 19.64
N GLN A 20 -5.39 -17.29 18.37
CA GLN A 20 -5.51 -16.30 17.32
C GLN A 20 -6.75 -15.50 17.68
N ALA A 21 -6.60 -14.22 18.05
CA ALA A 21 -7.74 -13.34 18.22
C ALA A 21 -8.57 -13.47 16.95
N SER A 22 -9.87 -13.79 17.07
CA SER A 22 -10.74 -13.81 15.90
C SER A 22 -10.86 -12.37 15.44
N GLU A 23 -10.06 -12.01 14.45
CA GLU A 23 -10.18 -10.76 13.75
C GLU A 23 -11.58 -10.75 13.11
N ASN A 24 -12.52 -10.07 13.76
CA ASN A 24 -13.90 -9.98 13.32
C ASN A 24 -14.00 -8.99 12.15
N TYR A 25 -13.38 -9.34 11.02
CA TYR A 25 -13.51 -8.60 9.78
C TYR A 25 -14.86 -8.90 9.14
N SER A 26 -15.53 -7.85 8.67
CA SER A 26 -16.91 -7.97 8.16
C SER A 26 -17.02 -7.91 6.62
N ALA A 27 -15.99 -7.41 5.93
CA ALA A 27 -16.01 -7.19 4.49
C ALA A 27 -14.61 -6.96 3.91
N TYR A 28 -14.49 -7.09 2.59
CA TYR A 28 -13.36 -6.68 1.78
C TYR A 28 -13.59 -5.27 1.24
N LEU A 29 -12.55 -4.43 1.29
CA LEU A 29 -12.53 -3.10 0.68
C LEU A 29 -11.67 -3.16 -0.57
N PHE A 30 -12.19 -2.66 -1.68
CA PHE A 30 -11.45 -2.49 -2.93
C PHE A 30 -11.29 -1.00 -3.25
N THR A 31 -10.05 -0.59 -3.47
CA THR A 31 -9.69 0.77 -3.89
C THR A 31 -9.39 0.77 -5.38
N TYR A 32 -10.01 1.66 -6.14
CA TYR A 32 -9.91 1.64 -7.60
C TYR A 32 -10.06 3.02 -8.24
N PHE A 33 -9.78 3.07 -9.55
CA PHE A 33 -10.07 4.17 -10.47
C PHE A 33 -10.70 3.56 -11.75
N THR A 34 -11.33 4.34 -12.62
CA THR A 34 -12.25 3.79 -13.64
C THR A 34 -11.82 3.96 -15.09
N GLY A 35 -10.74 4.67 -15.38
CA GLY A 35 -10.43 5.02 -16.77
C GLY A 35 -9.30 6.03 -16.93
N ASN A 36 -9.35 6.79 -18.03
CA ASN A 36 -8.24 7.63 -18.50
C ASN A 36 -8.63 9.11 -18.69
N SER A 37 -9.85 9.50 -18.32
CA SER A 37 -10.19 10.92 -18.18
C SER A 37 -9.86 11.42 -16.76
N PRO A 38 -9.61 12.73 -16.57
CA PRO A 38 -9.33 13.27 -15.23
C PRO A 38 -10.42 12.98 -14.19
N ALA A 39 -11.69 12.85 -14.61
CA ALA A 39 -12.80 12.50 -13.74
C ALA A 39 -12.78 11.00 -13.35
N GLU A 40 -12.19 10.14 -14.18
CA GLU A 40 -12.05 8.70 -13.93
C GLU A 40 -10.77 8.37 -13.15
N GLU A 41 -9.75 9.21 -13.23
CA GLU A 41 -8.47 9.12 -12.50
C GLU A 41 -8.60 9.68 -11.08
N GLN A 42 -9.48 9.06 -10.30
CA GLN A 42 -9.84 9.45 -8.95
C GLN A 42 -10.03 8.20 -8.07
N ILE A 43 -9.72 8.32 -6.79
CA ILE A 43 -9.85 7.22 -5.81
C ILE A 43 -11.32 6.97 -5.54
N ARG A 44 -11.76 5.72 -5.73
CA ARG A 44 -13.09 5.22 -5.41
C ARG A 44 -12.99 3.96 -4.56
N PHE A 45 -14.05 3.68 -3.80
CA PHE A 45 -14.16 2.49 -2.98
C PHE A 45 -15.33 1.62 -3.41
N ALA A 46 -15.14 0.31 -3.28
CA ALA A 46 -16.19 -0.69 -3.36
C ALA A 46 -16.02 -1.68 -2.22
N VAL A 47 -17.10 -2.29 -1.78
CA VAL A 47 -17.09 -3.30 -0.71
C VAL A 47 -17.67 -4.61 -1.18
N SER A 48 -17.16 -5.70 -0.62
CA SER A 48 -17.63 -7.04 -0.90
C SER A 48 -17.71 -7.85 0.39
N GLY A 49 -18.76 -8.66 0.53
CA GLY A 49 -18.86 -9.63 1.64
C GLY A 49 -18.08 -10.91 1.38
N ASP A 50 -17.85 -11.27 0.11
CA ASP A 50 -17.27 -12.55 -0.31
C ASP A 50 -15.92 -12.41 -1.05
N GLY A 51 -15.53 -11.19 -1.40
CA GLY A 51 -14.31 -10.89 -2.15
C GLY A 51 -14.43 -11.09 -3.67
N PHE A 52 -15.61 -11.45 -4.18
CA PHE A 52 -15.87 -11.66 -5.61
C PHE A 52 -16.83 -10.62 -6.19
N GLU A 53 -17.93 -10.34 -5.49
CA GLU A 53 -18.93 -9.37 -5.92
C GLU A 53 -18.77 -8.07 -5.15
N PHE A 54 -18.40 -7.00 -5.86
CA PHE A 54 -18.13 -5.69 -5.27
C PHE A 54 -19.26 -4.71 -5.59
N VAL A 55 -19.74 -4.03 -4.55
CA VAL A 55 -20.70 -2.93 -4.66
C VAL A 55 -19.95 -1.61 -4.50
N ALA A 56 -20.03 -0.75 -5.51
CA ALA A 56 -19.42 0.58 -5.47
C ALA A 56 -20.02 1.41 -4.33
N LEU A 57 -19.15 1.99 -3.49
CA LEU A 57 -19.53 2.95 -2.47
C LEU A 57 -19.69 4.35 -3.07
N ASN A 58 -20.33 5.24 -2.33
CA ASN A 58 -20.54 6.64 -2.71
C ASN A 58 -21.18 6.82 -4.11
N GLY A 59 -22.06 5.89 -4.51
CA GLY A 59 -22.66 5.90 -5.85
C GLY A 59 -21.64 5.80 -7.00
N GLY A 60 -20.46 5.21 -6.75
CA GLY A 60 -19.36 5.15 -7.71
C GLY A 60 -18.60 6.47 -7.90
N GLN A 61 -18.90 7.48 -7.09
CA GLN A 61 -18.19 8.77 -7.11
C GLN A 61 -16.88 8.71 -6.31
N PRO A 62 -15.91 9.59 -6.63
CA PRO A 62 -14.66 9.69 -5.86
C PRO A 62 -14.90 9.86 -4.36
N VAL A 63 -14.07 9.22 -3.54
CA VAL A 63 -14.12 9.31 -2.07
C VAL A 63 -13.13 10.34 -1.52
N ILE A 64 -12.12 10.71 -2.30
CA ILE A 64 -11.13 11.74 -2.00
C ILE A 64 -10.98 12.63 -3.24
N ASN A 65 -10.96 13.94 -3.04
CA ASN A 65 -10.69 14.88 -4.12
C ASN A 65 -9.19 14.89 -4.46
N SER A 66 -8.82 14.36 -5.63
CA SER A 66 -7.40 14.24 -6.02
C SER A 66 -6.69 15.59 -6.14
N ALA A 67 -7.42 16.68 -6.37
CA ALA A 67 -6.85 18.02 -6.42
C ALA A 67 -6.21 18.48 -5.09
N ASP A 68 -6.67 17.92 -3.97
CA ASP A 68 -6.19 18.28 -2.63
C ASP A 68 -4.94 17.48 -2.23
N ILE A 69 -4.73 16.30 -2.84
CA ILE A 69 -3.70 15.34 -2.44
C ILE A 69 -2.58 15.14 -3.46
N ALA A 70 -2.79 15.53 -4.73
CA ALA A 70 -1.87 15.23 -5.85
C ALA A 70 -1.55 16.49 -6.67
N ASP A 71 -0.33 16.61 -7.18
CA ASP A 71 0.10 17.73 -8.01
C ASP A 71 -0.56 17.69 -9.39
N LYS A 72 -0.77 16.50 -9.95
CA LYS A 72 -1.51 16.33 -11.21
C LYS A 72 -3.01 16.48 -11.05
N LYS A 73 -3.53 16.55 -9.82
CA LYS A 73 -4.97 16.62 -9.50
C LYS A 73 -5.77 15.42 -10.01
N ALA A 74 -5.07 14.35 -10.34
CA ALA A 74 -5.57 13.07 -10.82
C ALA A 74 -4.61 12.01 -10.28
N VAL A 75 -5.14 10.84 -9.94
CA VAL A 75 -4.37 9.74 -9.37
C VAL A 75 -4.80 8.39 -9.93
N ARG A 76 -3.89 7.43 -9.88
CA ARG A 76 -4.09 6.07 -10.38
C ARG A 76 -3.53 5.04 -9.42
N ASP A 77 -3.86 3.78 -9.69
CA ASP A 77 -3.27 2.61 -9.05
C ASP A 77 -3.32 2.61 -7.51
N PRO A 78 -4.49 2.84 -6.88
CA PRO A 78 -4.56 2.89 -5.44
C PRO A 78 -4.36 1.50 -4.81
N HIS A 79 -3.40 1.42 -3.90
CA HIS A 79 -3.19 0.26 -3.05
C HIS A 79 -3.37 0.63 -1.59
N ILE A 80 -4.26 -0.08 -0.88
CA ILE A 80 -4.53 0.13 0.55
C ILE A 80 -4.03 -1.07 1.39
N LEU A 81 -3.53 -0.77 2.58
CA LEU A 81 -3.09 -1.73 3.59
C LEU A 81 -3.63 -1.32 4.96
N ARG A 82 -4.18 -2.27 5.73
CA ARG A 82 -4.38 -2.10 7.18
C ARG A 82 -3.06 -2.34 7.87
N GLY A 83 -2.63 -1.40 8.69
CA GLY A 83 -1.38 -1.48 9.42
C GLY A 83 -1.39 -2.52 10.53
N GLU A 84 -0.19 -2.91 10.97
CA GLU A 84 0.05 -3.88 12.04
C GLU A 84 -0.44 -3.41 13.42
N ASP A 85 -0.75 -2.12 13.57
CA ASP A 85 -1.42 -1.62 14.78
C ASP A 85 -2.92 -1.97 14.83
N GLY A 86 -3.45 -2.60 13.77
CA GLY A 86 -4.85 -2.99 13.62
C GLY A 86 -5.82 -1.82 13.45
N LYS A 87 -5.33 -0.57 13.44
CA LYS A 87 -6.14 0.65 13.53
C LYS A 87 -5.90 1.61 12.36
N THR A 88 -4.66 1.73 11.91
CA THR A 88 -4.27 2.66 10.87
C THR A 88 -4.43 2.01 9.50
N PHE A 89 -4.92 2.77 8.53
CA PHE A 89 -4.95 2.40 7.12
C PHE A 89 -3.98 3.28 6.36
N TYR A 90 -3.15 2.66 5.54
CA TYR A 90 -2.20 3.31 4.66
C TYR A 90 -2.62 3.09 3.21
N MET A 91 -2.56 4.13 2.40
CA MET A 91 -2.78 4.00 0.96
C MET A 91 -1.64 4.69 0.21
N VAL A 92 -1.24 4.10 -0.90
CA VAL A 92 -0.31 4.71 -1.85
C VAL A 92 -0.96 4.75 -3.22
N VAL A 93 -0.77 5.85 -3.94
CA VAL A 93 -1.32 6.05 -5.29
C VAL A 93 -0.30 6.75 -6.18
N THR A 94 -0.40 6.55 -7.49
CA THR A 94 0.39 7.27 -8.50
C THR A 94 -0.16 8.69 -8.67
N ASP A 95 0.69 9.73 -8.57
CA ASP A 95 0.34 11.11 -8.96
C ASP A 95 0.49 11.26 -10.48
N MET A 96 -0.63 11.14 -11.20
CA MET A 96 -0.64 11.01 -12.66
C MET A 96 -1.93 11.50 -13.29
N LYS A 97 -1.80 12.20 -14.42
CA LYS A 97 -2.91 12.47 -15.34
C LYS A 97 -2.57 11.90 -16.72
N SER A 98 -3.25 10.86 -17.18
CA SER A 98 -2.91 10.20 -18.46
C SER A 98 -3.21 11.08 -19.67
N SER A 99 -4.13 12.04 -19.57
CA SER A 99 -4.37 13.04 -20.62
C SER A 99 -3.17 13.98 -20.85
N GLU A 100 -2.22 14.04 -19.92
CA GLU A 100 -0.93 14.72 -20.08
C GLU A 100 0.19 13.78 -20.61
N GLY A 101 -0.17 12.54 -20.97
CA GLY A 101 0.73 11.49 -21.46
C GLY A 101 1.07 10.44 -20.41
N TRP A 102 1.51 9.27 -20.87
CA TRP A 102 1.85 8.12 -20.00
C TRP A 102 3.11 8.32 -19.15
N SER A 103 3.93 9.31 -19.51
CA SER A 103 5.10 9.75 -18.74
C SER A 103 4.85 11.06 -18.00
N SER A 104 3.60 11.34 -17.59
CA SER A 104 3.25 12.54 -16.81
C SER A 104 3.59 12.39 -15.31
N ASN A 105 4.02 11.22 -14.84
CA ASN A 105 4.20 10.90 -13.43
C ASN A 105 5.67 10.90 -12.99
N ARG A 106 5.94 11.44 -11.80
CA ARG A 106 7.17 11.21 -10.99
C ARG A 106 6.85 11.15 -9.50
N GLY A 107 5.56 11.19 -9.16
CA GLY A 107 5.07 11.39 -7.81
C GLY A 107 4.30 10.17 -7.31
N ILE A 108 4.50 9.85 -6.04
CA ILE A 108 3.69 8.92 -5.27
C ILE A 108 3.02 9.73 -4.17
N VAL A 109 1.72 9.57 -3.99
CA VAL A 109 1.01 10.14 -2.85
C VAL A 109 0.86 9.07 -1.79
N LEU A 110 1.27 9.39 -0.57
CA LEU A 110 1.11 8.57 0.63
C LEU A 110 -0.11 9.11 1.37
N LEU A 111 -1.04 8.24 1.74
CA LEU A 111 -2.21 8.60 2.53
C LEU A 111 -2.29 7.74 3.79
N LYS A 112 -2.83 8.33 4.85
CA LYS A 112 -3.04 7.69 6.15
C LYS A 112 -4.41 8.06 6.71
N SER A 113 -5.11 7.09 7.27
CA SER A 113 -6.41 7.27 7.95
C SER A 113 -6.55 6.27 9.11
N THR A 114 -7.48 6.55 10.04
CA THR A 114 -7.89 5.60 11.09
C THR A 114 -9.36 5.21 11.00
N ASP A 115 -10.10 5.77 10.05
CA ASP A 115 -11.55 5.58 9.90
C ASP A 115 -12.00 5.37 8.43
N LEU A 116 -11.05 5.35 7.49
CA LEU A 116 -11.27 5.23 6.04
C LEU A 116 -12.03 6.40 5.40
N ILE A 117 -12.39 7.44 6.17
CA ILE A 117 -13.17 8.59 5.73
C ILE A 117 -12.28 9.83 5.67
N HIS A 118 -11.56 10.11 6.75
CA HIS A 118 -10.68 11.26 6.87
C HIS A 118 -9.24 10.83 6.60
N TRP A 119 -8.60 11.50 5.63
CA TRP A 119 -7.27 11.14 5.16
C TRP A 119 -6.30 12.32 5.31
N THR A 120 -5.13 12.05 5.88
CA THR A 120 -3.95 12.91 5.71
C THR A 120 -3.16 12.43 4.51
N SER A 121 -2.54 13.35 3.76
CA SER A 121 -1.74 13.01 2.58
C SER A 121 -0.35 13.66 2.63
N ALA A 122 0.60 13.03 1.94
CA ALA A 122 1.91 13.58 1.65
C ALA A 122 2.33 13.21 0.23
N LYS A 123 2.96 14.15 -0.48
CA LYS A 123 3.42 13.97 -1.86
C LYS A 123 4.91 13.68 -1.86
N VAL A 124 5.32 12.60 -2.51
CA VAL A 124 6.72 12.25 -2.70
C VAL A 124 7.03 12.28 -4.18
N ASN A 125 7.75 13.31 -4.61
CA ASN A 125 8.34 13.36 -5.94
C ASN A 125 9.70 12.64 -5.91
N ILE A 126 9.83 11.55 -6.69
CA ILE A 126 11.00 10.67 -6.63
C ILE A 126 12.31 11.39 -6.99
N PRO A 127 12.42 12.13 -8.12
CA PRO A 127 13.60 12.95 -8.42
C PRO A 127 14.04 13.90 -7.30
N THR A 128 13.08 14.52 -6.59
CA THR A 128 13.37 15.45 -5.48
C THR A 128 13.82 14.70 -4.22
N ALA A 129 13.15 13.60 -3.88
CA ALA A 129 13.45 12.81 -2.68
C ALA A 129 14.75 11.99 -2.85
N PHE A 130 15.06 11.55 -4.07
CA PHE A 130 16.20 10.72 -4.40
C PHE A 130 16.95 11.29 -5.62
N PRO A 131 17.93 12.18 -5.41
CA PRO A 131 18.64 12.85 -6.51
C PRO A 131 19.35 11.91 -7.48
N ALA A 132 19.73 10.71 -7.01
CA ALA A 132 20.29 9.64 -7.86
C ALA A 132 19.32 9.18 -8.97
N PHE A 133 18.02 9.42 -8.80
CA PHE A 133 16.97 9.11 -9.77
C PHE A 133 16.39 10.39 -10.42
N SER A 134 17.18 11.46 -10.50
CA SER A 134 16.77 12.74 -11.11
C SER A 134 16.40 12.63 -12.59
N THR A 135 16.87 11.60 -13.30
CA THR A 135 16.65 11.42 -14.75
C THR A 135 15.48 10.53 -15.11
N ILE A 136 14.74 9.98 -14.14
CA ILE A 136 13.59 9.13 -14.45
C ILE A 136 12.50 9.93 -15.16
N ASP A 137 11.74 9.27 -16.03
CA ASP A 137 10.56 9.87 -16.65
C ASP A 137 9.24 9.36 -16.05
N ARG A 138 9.29 8.29 -15.25
CA ARG A 138 8.13 7.63 -14.64
C ARG A 138 8.43 7.02 -13.28
N ALA A 139 7.45 7.13 -12.38
CA ALA A 139 7.33 6.37 -11.14
C ALA A 139 5.83 6.10 -10.90
N TRP A 140 5.43 4.83 -10.84
CA TRP A 140 4.00 4.46 -10.82
C TRP A 140 3.70 3.13 -10.13
N ALA A 141 2.39 2.86 -10.01
CA ALA A 141 1.78 1.65 -9.46
C ALA A 141 2.41 1.24 -8.10
N PRO A 142 2.43 2.16 -7.12
CA PRO A 142 2.99 1.85 -5.82
C PRO A 142 2.12 0.86 -5.07
N GLN A 143 2.76 0.04 -4.25
CA GLN A 143 2.11 -0.86 -3.31
C GLN A 143 2.89 -0.85 -2.00
N THR A 144 2.23 -1.28 -0.92
CA THR A 144 2.79 -1.23 0.43
C THR A 144 2.70 -2.59 1.09
N ILE A 145 3.79 -3.02 1.74
CA ILE A 145 3.80 -4.17 2.66
C ILE A 145 4.45 -3.78 3.98
N TYR A 146 4.14 -4.50 5.05
CA TYR A 146 4.90 -4.41 6.28
C TYR A 146 6.07 -5.39 6.27
N ASP A 147 7.27 -4.90 6.60
CA ASP A 147 8.45 -5.73 6.82
C ASP A 147 8.62 -5.98 8.33
N PRO A 148 8.42 -7.22 8.82
CA PRO A 148 8.54 -7.54 10.24
C PRO A 148 9.99 -7.53 10.77
N VAL A 149 10.99 -7.64 9.89
CA VAL A 149 12.40 -7.60 10.28
C VAL A 149 12.84 -6.14 10.49
N ALA A 150 12.56 -5.27 9.52
CA ALA A 150 12.84 -3.85 9.63
C ALA A 150 11.87 -3.11 10.57
N LYS A 151 10.70 -3.71 10.85
CA LYS A 151 9.58 -3.11 11.58
C LYS A 151 9.07 -1.82 10.94
N LYS A 152 9.02 -1.81 9.61
CA LYS A 152 8.67 -0.64 8.79
C LYS A 152 7.74 -1.02 7.65
N TYR A 153 7.00 -0.03 7.15
CA TYR A 153 6.26 -0.20 5.89
C TYR A 153 7.20 0.04 4.72
N MET A 154 7.29 -0.92 3.82
CA MET A 154 8.01 -0.82 2.57
C MET A 154 7.03 -0.44 1.46
N VAL A 155 7.35 0.62 0.73
CA VAL A 155 6.64 1.01 -0.48
C VAL A 155 7.48 0.59 -1.67
N TYR A 156 6.91 -0.21 -2.56
CA TYR A 156 7.56 -0.63 -3.80
C TYR A 156 6.75 -0.18 -5.00
N PHE A 157 7.43 0.17 -6.08
CA PHE A 157 6.84 0.84 -7.23
C PHE A 157 7.70 0.62 -8.47
N SER A 158 7.10 0.76 -9.64
CA SER A 158 7.84 0.71 -10.90
C SER A 158 8.45 2.07 -11.19
N MET A 159 9.67 2.09 -11.71
CA MET A 159 10.30 3.27 -12.28
C MET A 159 10.86 2.96 -13.65
N HIS A 160 10.86 3.98 -14.51
CA HIS A 160 11.50 3.93 -15.82
C HIS A 160 12.49 5.08 -15.97
N VAL A 161 13.68 4.72 -16.47
CA VAL A 161 14.71 5.65 -16.93
C VAL A 161 14.61 5.71 -18.46
N PRO A 162 14.67 6.90 -19.10
CA PRO A 162 14.66 7.02 -20.56
C PRO A 162 15.63 6.06 -21.26
N ASN A 163 15.17 5.37 -22.30
CA ASN A 163 15.89 4.31 -23.04
C ASN A 163 16.25 3.06 -22.20
N GLY A 164 15.70 2.94 -21.00
CA GLY A 164 15.89 1.81 -20.10
C GLY A 164 14.71 0.83 -20.12
N LYS A 165 14.65 -0.01 -19.07
CA LYS A 165 13.52 -0.89 -18.79
C LYS A 165 12.76 -0.36 -17.58
N ASP A 166 11.48 -0.73 -17.48
CA ASP A 166 10.74 -0.64 -16.24
C ASP A 166 11.33 -1.60 -15.20
N ILE A 167 11.66 -1.08 -14.02
CA ILE A 167 12.27 -1.83 -12.90
C ILE A 167 11.45 -1.54 -11.65
N ILE A 168 11.22 -2.57 -10.82
CA ILE A 168 10.63 -2.39 -9.48
C ILE A 168 11.71 -1.97 -8.51
N TYR A 169 11.47 -0.85 -7.83
CA TYR A 169 12.28 -0.35 -6.71
C TYR A 169 11.45 -0.38 -5.43
N TYR A 170 12.11 -0.24 -4.29
CA TYR A 170 11.45 -0.06 -3.01
C TYR A 170 12.19 0.95 -2.14
N ALA A 171 11.45 1.54 -1.21
CA ALA A 171 11.99 2.33 -0.11
C ALA A 171 11.10 2.12 1.12
N TYR A 172 11.65 2.29 2.32
CA TYR A 172 10.82 2.30 3.53
C TYR A 172 10.15 3.66 3.69
N ALA A 173 8.89 3.67 4.11
CA ALA A 173 8.23 4.87 4.58
C ALA A 173 8.73 5.22 5.98
N ASN A 174 8.85 6.52 6.26
CA ASN A 174 9.13 6.99 7.62
C ASN A 174 7.96 6.67 8.57
N SER A 175 8.19 6.78 9.88
CA SER A 175 7.19 6.40 10.91
C SER A 175 5.88 7.21 10.84
N SER A 176 5.92 8.45 10.35
CA SER A 176 4.73 9.27 10.13
C SER A 176 3.98 8.95 8.85
N PHE A 177 4.54 8.12 7.96
CA PHE A 177 4.03 7.80 6.63
C PHE A 177 3.85 9.04 5.74
N THR A 178 4.82 9.94 5.79
CA THR A 178 4.82 11.22 5.06
C THR A 178 6.01 11.39 4.11
N ALA A 179 6.99 10.50 4.16
CA ALA A 179 8.15 10.50 3.27
C ALA A 179 8.68 9.07 3.08
N LEU A 180 9.44 8.87 2.01
CA LEU A 180 10.26 7.67 1.80
C LEU A 180 11.68 7.95 2.29
N GLU A 181 12.25 6.99 3.00
CA GLU A 181 13.59 7.09 3.58
C GLU A 181 14.68 6.86 2.53
N THR A 182 15.73 7.66 2.60
CA THR A 182 17.00 7.40 1.93
C THR A 182 17.83 6.46 2.81
N ILE A 183 18.20 5.30 2.28
CA ILE A 183 19.14 4.37 2.93
C ILE A 183 20.56 4.92 2.82
#